data_AF-A0A816HAS0-F1
#
_entry.id   AF-A0A816HAS0-F1
#
_cell.length_a   1.000
_cell.length_b   1.000
_cell.length_c   1.000
_cell.angle_alpha   90.00
_cell.angle_beta   90.00
_cell.angle_gamma   90.00
#
_symmetry.space_group_name_H-M   'P 1'
#
loop_
_entity.id
_entity.type
_entity.pdbx_description
1 polymer ?
#
loop_
_entity_poly.entity_id
_entity_poly.type
_entity_poly.pdbx_seq_one_letter_code
_entity_poly.pdbx_strand_id
1 'polypeptide(L)'
;IQANLYFTKTPMTTVVLRTSSSSSSRSLILFVFGCTLAVVLMTFQYEHKLLLFNSPRLMLTLPSLSLISICGLSAALVGFLYPLLTTSIDQTSMTVYNDDSIQKSQICKSLVIFVGINHLCAKIPFPSDLHFSIIITLLCIAFWWYFDGTRFDFTFSLAIALILTLITEILLRAGALQYTHSDFYLKTCVPCLTFAGAILTIQITKLLSHPTVITTIQIDSEH
;
A
#
# COMPACT_ATOMS: atom_id res chain seq x y z
N ILE A 1 -3.21 18.46 -16.22
CA ILE A 1 -4.18 17.97 -17.22
C ILE A 1 -3.37 17.65 -18.46
N GLN A 2 -3.24 16.38 -18.82
CA GLN A 2 -2.44 15.96 -19.98
C GLN A 2 -3.37 15.19 -20.91
N ALA A 3 -3.72 15.80 -22.04
CA ALA A 3 -4.65 15.24 -23.02
C ALA A 3 -3.82 14.55 -24.12
N ASN A 4 -3.98 13.22 -24.28
CA ASN A 4 -3.43 12.48 -25.41
C ASN A 4 -4.52 12.31 -26.47
N LEU A 5 -4.28 12.85 -27.67
CA LEU A 5 -5.15 12.71 -28.84
C LEU A 5 -4.69 11.49 -29.66
N TYR A 6 -5.58 10.52 -29.88
CA TYR A 6 -5.36 9.44 -30.82
C TYR A 6 -6.27 9.64 -32.05
N PHE A 7 -5.68 9.73 -33.23
CA PHE A 7 -6.41 9.79 -34.50
C PHE A 7 -6.54 8.38 -35.09
N THR A 8 -7.74 7.79 -35.06
CA THR A 8 -8.03 6.54 -35.76
C THR A 8 -8.55 6.84 -37.17
N LYS A 9 -7.92 6.22 -38.18
CA LYS A 9 -8.14 6.42 -39.62
C LYS A 9 -9.43 5.72 -40.11
N THR A 10 -10.59 6.25 -39.74
CA THR A 10 -11.93 5.97 -40.33
C THR A 10 -12.76 7.27 -40.23
N PRO A 11 -13.81 7.51 -41.04
CA PRO A 11 -14.57 8.77 -41.07
C PRO A 11 -15.50 8.95 -39.85
N MET A 12 -15.05 8.54 -38.66
CA MET A 12 -15.74 8.61 -37.39
C MET A 12 -14.71 9.04 -36.33
N THR A 13 -14.50 10.35 -36.20
CA THR A 13 -13.60 10.94 -35.21
C THR A 13 -14.22 10.81 -33.82
N THR A 14 -13.82 9.76 -33.09
CA THR A 14 -14.21 9.57 -31.69
C THR A 14 -13.14 10.20 -30.80
N VAL A 15 -13.45 11.30 -30.12
CA VAL A 15 -12.52 11.96 -29.19
C VAL A 15 -12.73 11.36 -27.80
N VAL A 16 -11.76 10.55 -27.34
CA VAL A 16 -11.75 9.99 -25.99
C VAL A 16 -11.03 10.97 -25.06
N LEU A 17 -11.80 11.74 -24.28
CA LEU A 17 -11.23 12.60 -23.26
C LEU A 17 -10.86 11.77 -22.03
N ARG A 18 -9.56 11.79 -21.72
CA ARG A 18 -8.96 10.98 -20.67
C ARG A 18 -8.44 11.91 -19.58
N THR A 19 -9.13 11.98 -18.44
CA THR A 19 -8.71 12.82 -17.31
C THR A 19 -7.91 11.99 -16.32
N SER A 20 -6.61 12.25 -16.22
CA SER A 20 -5.78 11.69 -15.15
C SER A 20 -5.84 12.60 -13.92
N SER A 21 -6.04 12.01 -12.74
CA SER A 21 -5.99 12.72 -11.47
C SER A 21 -4.64 13.43 -11.30
N SER A 22 -4.65 14.66 -10.80
CA SER A 22 -3.41 15.43 -10.65
C SER A 22 -2.46 14.70 -9.70
N SER A 23 -1.16 14.67 -10.01
CA SER A 23 -0.15 13.95 -9.21
C SER A 23 -0.23 14.32 -7.72
N SER A 24 -0.50 15.58 -7.41
CA SER A 24 -0.68 16.08 -6.03
C SER A 24 -1.90 15.48 -5.31
N SER A 25 -3.06 15.40 -5.97
CA SER A 25 -4.27 14.84 -5.34
C SER A 25 -4.14 13.35 -5.03
N ARG A 26 -3.46 12.60 -5.90
CA ARG A 26 -3.15 11.18 -5.67
C ARG A 26 -2.28 10.98 -4.43
N SER A 27 -1.19 11.74 -4.31
CA SER A 27 -0.31 11.65 -3.14
C SER A 27 -1.03 12.01 -1.85
N LEU A 28 -1.97 12.97 -1.87
CA LEU A 28 -2.80 13.30 -0.71
C LEU A 28 -3.73 12.15 -0.31
N ILE A 29 -4.41 11.52 -1.28
CA ILE A 29 -5.29 10.36 -1.01
C ILE A 29 -4.47 9.22 -0.38
N LEU A 30 -3.28 8.95 -0.92
CA LEU A 30 -2.39 7.92 -0.38
C LEU A 30 -1.83 8.27 1.00
N PHE A 31 -1.55 9.55 1.26
CA PHE A 31 -1.12 10.01 2.58
C PHE A 31 -2.19 9.69 3.64
N VAL A 32 -3.43 10.08 3.38
CA VAL A 32 -4.57 9.85 4.29
C VAL A 32 -4.81 8.35 4.47
N PHE A 33 -4.75 7.58 3.38
CA PHE A 33 -4.87 6.12 3.43
C PHE A 33 -3.78 5.47 4.29
N GLY A 34 -2.51 5.89 4.11
CA GLY A 34 -1.37 5.41 4.89
C GLY A 34 -1.50 5.74 6.38
N CYS A 35 -1.89 6.98 6.72
CA CYS A 35 -2.17 7.35 8.10
C CYS A 35 -3.31 6.52 8.71
N THR A 36 -4.37 6.26 7.94
CA THR A 36 -5.52 5.46 8.40
C THR A 36 -5.09 4.02 8.69
N LEU A 37 -4.34 3.38 7.80
CA LEU A 37 -3.80 2.04 8.04
C LEU A 37 -2.89 2.01 9.27
N ALA A 38 -2.01 3.00 9.43
CA ALA A 38 -1.13 3.08 10.59
C ALA A 38 -1.92 3.17 11.91
N VAL A 39 -2.98 3.98 11.94
CA VAL A 39 -3.87 4.08 13.12
C VAL A 39 -4.58 2.75 13.39
N VAL A 40 -5.08 2.07 12.37
CA VAL A 40 -5.71 0.75 12.52
C VAL A 40 -4.71 -0.26 13.09
N LEU A 41 -3.50 -0.34 12.53
CA LEU A 41 -2.43 -1.22 13.02
C LEU A 41 -2.12 -0.95 14.50
N MET A 42 -1.91 0.32 14.86
CA MET A 42 -1.62 0.76 16.23
C MET A 42 -2.74 0.41 17.20
N THR A 43 -3.99 0.58 16.79
CA THR A 43 -5.16 0.30 17.63
C THR A 43 -5.24 -1.20 17.95
N PHE A 44 -5.05 -2.07 16.95
CA PHE A 44 -5.01 -3.52 17.17
C PHE A 44 -3.86 -3.93 18.10
N GLN A 45 -2.67 -3.35 17.91
CA GLN A 45 -1.50 -3.67 18.74
C GLN A 45 -1.64 -3.15 20.18
N TYR A 46 -2.38 -2.06 20.39
CA TYR A 46 -2.72 -1.52 21.71
C TYR A 46 -3.69 -2.43 22.47
N GLU A 47 -4.80 -2.82 21.84
CA GLU A 47 -5.83 -3.70 22.44
C GLU A 47 -5.25 -5.05 22.89
N HIS A 48 -4.26 -5.56 22.15
CA HIS A 48 -3.60 -6.83 22.46
C HIS A 48 -2.35 -6.70 23.35
N LYS A 49 -2.09 -5.52 23.95
CA LYS A 49 -0.97 -5.25 24.86
C LYS A 49 0.42 -5.51 24.27
N LEU A 50 0.57 -5.43 22.96
CA LEU A 50 1.89 -5.58 22.30
C LEU A 50 2.69 -4.28 22.37
N LEU A 51 1.99 -3.14 22.27
CA LEU A 51 2.54 -1.79 22.44
C LEU A 51 2.17 -1.24 23.82
N LEU A 52 3.14 -1.21 24.74
CA LEU A 52 2.99 -0.44 25.98
C LEU A 52 3.42 0.99 25.72
N PHE A 53 2.47 1.82 25.29
CA PHE A 53 2.61 3.24 25.53
C PHE A 53 2.49 3.48 27.04
N ASN A 54 3.52 4.09 27.64
CA ASN A 54 3.67 4.32 29.08
C ASN A 54 2.50 5.11 29.74
N SER A 55 1.47 5.53 28.99
CA SER A 55 0.20 6.01 29.55
C SER A 55 -0.94 6.04 28.52
N PRO A 56 -2.22 5.95 28.95
CA PRO A 56 -3.39 6.00 28.07
C PRO A 56 -3.61 7.36 27.38
N ARG A 57 -2.94 8.43 27.82
CA ARG A 57 -2.93 9.75 27.17
C ARG A 57 -1.83 9.89 26.10
N LEU A 58 -0.99 8.87 25.94
CA LEU A 58 0.22 8.90 25.12
C LEU A 58 0.03 8.36 23.69
N MET A 59 -1.17 7.86 23.34
CA MET A 59 -1.49 7.36 21.98
C MET A 59 -1.34 8.43 20.89
N LEU A 60 -1.25 9.71 21.29
CA LEU A 60 -1.02 10.89 20.45
C LEU A 60 0.24 11.67 20.84
N THR A 61 1.24 11.03 21.45
CA THR A 61 2.53 11.69 21.69
C THR A 61 3.39 11.80 20.43
N LEU A 62 4.34 12.75 20.47
CA LEU A 62 5.32 12.99 19.41
C LEU A 62 5.90 11.71 18.76
N PRO A 63 6.26 10.63 19.49
CA PRO A 63 6.79 9.40 18.87
C PRO A 63 5.74 8.63 18.07
N SER A 64 4.52 8.50 18.60
CA SER A 64 3.40 7.83 17.91
C SER A 64 2.95 8.60 16.66
N LEU A 65 2.87 9.93 16.76
CA LEU A 65 2.59 10.80 15.61
C LEU A 65 3.69 10.73 14.56
N SER A 66 4.95 10.59 14.98
CA SER A 66 6.07 10.41 14.05
C SER A 66 5.92 9.12 13.26
N LEU A 67 5.55 8.00 13.87
CA LEU A 67 5.34 6.73 13.15
C LEU A 67 4.16 6.81 12.16
N ILE A 68 3.04 7.40 12.58
CA ILE A 68 1.87 7.61 11.71
C ILE A 68 2.23 8.50 10.52
N SER A 69 3.01 9.56 10.77
CA SER A 69 3.47 10.48 9.73
C SER A 69 4.48 9.82 8.79
N ILE A 70 5.38 8.96 9.29
CA ILE A 70 6.33 8.20 8.46
C ILE A 70 5.59 7.23 7.54
N CYS A 71 4.56 6.53 8.04
CA CYS A 71 3.75 5.64 7.23
C CYS A 71 2.98 6.42 6.15
N GLY A 72 2.33 7.53 6.51
CA GLY A 72 1.64 8.41 5.56
C GLY A 72 2.58 9.01 4.50
N LEU A 73 3.75 9.52 4.90
CA LEU A 73 4.77 10.06 4.00
C LEU A 73 5.32 8.99 3.06
N SER A 74 5.57 7.78 3.56
CA SER A 74 6.01 6.67 2.72
C SER A 74 4.97 6.32 1.66
N ALA A 75 3.68 6.33 2.02
CA ALA A 75 2.60 6.09 1.08
C ALA A 75 2.47 7.20 0.03
N ALA A 76 2.59 8.47 0.45
CA ALA A 76 2.59 9.61 -0.45
C ALA A 76 3.78 9.56 -1.43
N LEU A 77 4.95 9.16 -0.94
CA LEU A 77 6.17 9.01 -1.72
C LEU A 77 6.03 7.89 -2.76
N VAL A 78 5.43 6.74 -2.38
CA VAL A 78 5.09 5.68 -3.33
C VAL A 78 4.13 6.18 -4.40
N GLY A 79 3.08 6.91 -4.01
CA GLY A 79 2.10 7.49 -4.94
C GLY A 79 2.71 8.46 -5.96
N PHE A 80 3.81 9.12 -5.59
CA PHE A 80 4.56 10.05 -6.43
C PHE A 80 5.64 9.36 -7.27
N LEU A 81 6.44 8.48 -6.68
CA LEU A 81 7.58 7.81 -7.34
C LEU A 81 7.12 6.71 -8.29
N TYR A 82 6.12 5.91 -7.90
CA TYR A 82 5.66 4.76 -8.68
C TYR A 82 5.29 5.10 -10.15
N PRO A 83 4.51 6.17 -10.45
CA PRO A 83 4.24 6.56 -11.84
C PRO A 83 5.50 6.99 -12.61
N LEU A 84 6.53 7.55 -11.94
CA LEU A 84 7.79 7.96 -12.58
C LEU A 84 8.70 6.76 -12.90
N LEU A 85 8.66 5.73 -12.05
CA LEU A 85 9.43 4.50 -12.25
C LEU A 85 8.76 3.58 -13.29
N THR A 86 7.43 3.55 -13.33
CA THR A 86 6.67 2.66 -14.22
C THR A 86 6.51 3.21 -15.64
N THR A 87 6.70 4.52 -15.88
CA THR A 87 6.61 5.12 -17.23
C THR A 87 7.55 4.47 -18.25
N SER A 88 8.64 3.85 -17.79
CA SER A 88 9.62 3.18 -18.66
C SER A 88 9.41 1.67 -18.78
N ILE A 89 8.57 1.05 -17.95
CA ILE A 89 8.47 -0.42 -17.79
C ILE A 89 7.12 -0.98 -18.26
N ASP A 90 6.07 -0.14 -18.39
CA ASP A 90 4.67 -0.60 -18.41
C ASP A 90 3.95 -0.57 -19.77
N GLN A 91 4.67 -0.57 -20.91
CA GLN A 91 4.03 -0.68 -22.23
C GLN A 91 3.41 -2.06 -22.50
N THR A 92 3.67 -3.09 -21.67
CA THR A 92 3.29 -4.49 -21.94
C THR A 92 2.30 -5.10 -20.94
N SER A 93 2.12 -4.53 -19.74
CA SER A 93 1.22 -5.08 -18.69
C SER A 93 -0.17 -4.43 -18.64
N MET A 94 -0.37 -3.29 -19.32
CA MET A 94 -1.62 -2.53 -19.31
C MET A 94 -2.77 -3.11 -20.16
N THR A 95 -2.58 -4.24 -20.84
CA THR A 95 -3.57 -4.76 -21.81
C THR A 95 -4.58 -5.75 -21.21
N VAL A 96 -4.35 -6.31 -20.02
CA VAL A 96 -5.13 -7.45 -19.51
C VAL A 96 -6.18 -7.05 -18.46
N TYR A 97 -6.14 -5.83 -17.93
CA TYR A 97 -6.98 -5.44 -16.79
C TYR A 97 -7.85 -4.21 -17.07
N ASN A 98 -8.76 -4.36 -18.02
CA ASN A 98 -9.62 -3.28 -18.53
C ASN A 98 -10.91 -3.04 -17.72
N ASP A 99 -11.04 -3.63 -16.53
CA ASP A 99 -12.25 -3.45 -15.72
C ASP A 99 -11.90 -2.95 -14.30
N ASP A 100 -12.27 -1.70 -14.04
CA ASP A 100 -12.13 -1.01 -12.75
C ASP A 100 -12.77 -1.81 -11.60
N SER A 101 -13.79 -2.64 -11.88
CA SER A 101 -14.49 -3.43 -10.87
C SER A 101 -13.63 -4.55 -10.29
N ILE A 102 -12.86 -5.24 -11.14
CA ILE A 102 -12.00 -6.35 -10.73
C ILE A 102 -10.85 -5.77 -9.89
N GLN A 103 -10.35 -4.59 -10.24
CA GLN A 103 -9.16 -3.96 -9.66
C GLN A 103 -9.47 -3.55 -8.21
N LYS A 104 -10.65 -2.97 -8.01
CA LYS A 104 -11.21 -2.66 -6.68
C LYS A 104 -11.45 -3.93 -5.85
N SER A 105 -11.94 -5.01 -6.47
CA SER A 105 -12.12 -6.31 -5.79
C SER A 105 -10.79 -6.86 -5.28
N GLN A 106 -9.73 -6.79 -6.09
CA GLN A 106 -8.39 -7.24 -5.66
C GLN A 106 -7.84 -6.39 -4.51
N ILE A 107 -8.00 -5.07 -4.56
CA ILE A 107 -7.62 -4.19 -3.44
C ILE A 107 -8.39 -4.57 -2.16
N CYS A 108 -9.69 -4.84 -2.26
CA CYS A 108 -10.49 -5.26 -1.12
C CYS A 108 -10.01 -6.60 -0.53
N LYS A 109 -9.71 -7.59 -1.37
CA LYS A 109 -9.15 -8.88 -0.93
C LYS A 109 -7.80 -8.68 -0.23
N SER A 110 -6.95 -7.83 -0.80
CA SER A 110 -5.64 -7.49 -0.25
C SER A 110 -5.77 -6.83 1.13
N LEU A 111 -6.74 -5.94 1.28
CA LEU A 111 -7.03 -5.24 2.54
C LEU A 111 -7.49 -6.22 3.62
N VAL A 112 -8.40 -7.14 3.27
CA VAL A 112 -8.90 -8.16 4.19
C VAL A 112 -7.77 -9.08 4.65
N ILE A 113 -6.92 -9.53 3.73
CA ILE A 113 -5.77 -10.37 4.10
C ILE A 113 -4.82 -9.60 5.00
N PHE A 114 -4.48 -8.34 4.67
CA PHE A 114 -3.62 -7.48 5.50
C PHE A 114 -4.14 -7.32 6.93
N VAL A 115 -5.43 -7.02 7.09
CA VAL A 115 -6.07 -6.94 8.42
C VAL A 115 -6.00 -8.30 9.13
N GLY A 116 -6.16 -9.40 8.39
CA GLY A 116 -5.97 -10.76 8.91
C GLY A 116 -4.54 -11.02 9.39
N ILE A 117 -3.51 -10.60 8.63
CA ILE A 117 -2.10 -10.70 9.05
C ILE A 117 -1.89 -9.89 10.32
N ASN A 118 -2.41 -8.66 10.37
CA ASN A 118 -2.31 -7.82 11.56
C ASN A 118 -2.99 -8.45 12.78
N HIS A 119 -4.15 -9.06 12.59
CA HIS A 119 -4.85 -9.76 13.64
C HIS A 119 -4.09 -11.00 14.13
N LEU A 120 -3.51 -11.77 13.21
CA LEU A 120 -2.63 -12.91 13.50
C LEU A 120 -1.39 -12.46 14.29
N CYS A 121 -0.81 -11.33 13.89
CA CYS A 121 0.30 -10.62 14.56
C CYS A 121 -0.11 -9.91 15.86
N ALA A 122 -1.38 -9.91 16.26
CA ALA A 122 -1.80 -9.29 17.51
C ALA A 122 -2.32 -10.32 18.52
N LYS A 123 -3.09 -11.30 18.04
CA LYS A 123 -3.94 -12.13 18.89
C LYS A 123 -3.42 -13.53 19.11
N ILE A 124 -2.65 -14.12 18.19
CA ILE A 124 -2.44 -15.57 18.21
C ILE A 124 -1.16 -15.91 19.00
N PRO A 125 -1.29 -16.47 20.22
CA PRO A 125 -0.14 -16.97 20.96
C PRO A 125 0.31 -18.27 20.31
N PHE A 126 1.46 -18.24 19.66
CA PHE A 126 2.06 -19.46 19.12
C PHE A 126 2.88 -20.16 20.21
N PRO A 127 2.81 -21.51 20.29
CA PRO A 127 3.58 -22.28 21.26
C PRO A 127 5.08 -22.30 20.96
N SER A 128 5.49 -21.88 19.76
CA SER A 128 6.89 -21.85 19.36
C SER A 128 7.14 -20.71 18.36
N ASP A 129 8.18 -19.92 18.62
CA ASP A 129 8.61 -18.78 17.80
C ASP A 129 8.90 -19.20 16.34
N LEU A 130 9.44 -20.40 16.14
CA LEU A 130 9.70 -20.94 14.79
C LEU A 130 8.42 -21.16 13.98
N HIS A 131 7.37 -21.72 14.58
CA HIS A 131 6.09 -21.95 13.90
C HIS A 131 5.46 -20.64 13.47
N PHE A 132 5.56 -19.62 14.32
CA PHE A 132 5.07 -18.29 14.01
C PHE A 132 5.77 -17.68 12.79
N SER A 133 7.10 -17.70 12.78
CA SER A 133 7.89 -17.15 11.68
C SER A 133 7.61 -17.85 10.36
N ILE A 134 7.47 -19.18 10.37
CA ILE A 134 7.13 -19.97 9.19
C ILE A 134 5.74 -19.57 8.63
N ILE A 135 4.72 -19.47 9.49
CA ILE A 135 3.36 -19.11 9.08
C ILE A 135 3.33 -17.70 8.47
N ILE A 136 3.95 -16.73 9.12
CA ILE A 136 4.02 -15.34 8.64
C ILE A 136 4.76 -15.27 7.30
N THR A 137 5.87 -15.99 7.17
CA THR A 137 6.64 -16.05 5.91
C THR A 137 5.82 -16.66 4.78
N LEU A 138 5.14 -17.78 5.04
CA LEU A 138 4.23 -18.42 4.08
C LEU A 138 3.09 -17.48 3.68
N LEU A 139 2.55 -16.72 4.63
CA LEU A 139 1.48 -15.76 4.36
C LEU A 139 1.98 -14.59 3.49
N CYS A 140 3.18 -14.10 3.75
CA CYS A 140 3.83 -13.06 2.94
C CYS A 140 4.14 -13.57 1.51
N ILE A 141 4.59 -14.83 1.34
CA ILE A 141 4.78 -15.47 0.02
C ILE A 141 3.46 -15.69 -0.70
N ALA A 142 2.44 -16.20 0.01
CA ALA A 142 1.11 -16.41 -0.54
C ALA A 142 0.47 -15.07 -0.96
N PHE A 143 0.70 -14.02 -0.19
CA PHE A 143 0.25 -12.67 -0.52
C PHE A 143 0.90 -12.17 -1.81
N TRP A 144 2.21 -12.36 -1.97
CA TRP A 144 2.87 -12.03 -3.24
C TRP A 144 2.32 -12.84 -4.42
N TRP A 145 2.18 -14.17 -4.26
CA TRP A 145 1.69 -15.06 -5.31
C TRP A 145 0.25 -14.78 -5.72
N TYR A 146 -0.62 -14.47 -4.76
CA TYR A 146 -2.05 -14.27 -5.01
C TYR A 146 -2.34 -12.98 -5.79
N PHE A 147 -1.49 -11.97 -5.66
CA PHE A 147 -1.70 -10.66 -6.29
C PHE A 147 -1.00 -10.49 -7.64
N ASP A 148 -0.32 -11.52 -8.15
CA ASP A 148 0.45 -11.56 -9.40
C ASP A 148 1.04 -10.18 -9.77
N GLY A 149 1.72 -9.60 -8.78
CA GLY A 149 2.41 -8.33 -8.88
C GLY A 149 3.70 -8.57 -9.64
N THR A 150 4.00 -7.67 -10.57
CA THR A 150 5.24 -7.71 -11.33
C THR A 150 6.45 -7.92 -10.40
N ARG A 151 7.51 -8.58 -10.86
CA ARG A 151 8.76 -8.75 -10.07
C ARG A 151 9.28 -7.42 -9.52
N PHE A 152 8.97 -6.33 -10.23
CA PHE A 152 9.24 -4.97 -9.82
C PHE A 152 8.44 -4.55 -8.57
N ASP A 153 7.13 -4.80 -8.54
CA ASP A 153 6.28 -4.49 -7.38
C ASP A 153 6.76 -5.19 -6.10
N PHE A 154 7.16 -6.47 -6.23
CA PHE A 154 7.69 -7.24 -5.12
C PHE A 154 8.97 -6.62 -4.57
N THR A 155 9.94 -6.37 -5.46
CA THR A 155 11.25 -5.83 -5.09
C THR A 155 11.12 -4.42 -4.50
N PHE A 156 10.25 -3.59 -5.07
CA PHE A 156 9.98 -2.24 -4.59
C PHE A 156 9.31 -2.26 -3.21
N SER A 157 8.31 -3.13 -3.00
CA SER A 157 7.65 -3.30 -1.70
C SER A 157 8.62 -3.83 -0.64
N LEU A 158 9.48 -4.79 -1.00
CA LEU A 158 10.50 -5.32 -0.12
C LEU A 158 11.50 -4.25 0.30
N ALA A 159 11.98 -3.42 -0.64
CA ALA A 159 12.89 -2.33 -0.34
C ALA A 159 12.26 -1.32 0.65
N ILE A 160 11.01 -0.93 0.44
CA ILE A 160 10.28 -0.03 1.34
C ILE A 160 10.11 -0.68 2.72
N ALA A 161 9.71 -1.95 2.78
CA ALA A 161 9.52 -2.68 4.03
C ALA A 161 10.81 -2.74 4.86
N LEU A 162 11.96 -2.99 4.22
CA LEU A 162 13.26 -3.00 4.88
C LEU A 162 13.64 -1.62 5.43
N ILE A 163 13.41 -0.55 4.66
CA ILE A 163 13.66 0.83 5.11
C ILE A 163 12.76 1.18 6.30
N LEU A 164 11.45 0.91 6.24
CA LEU A 164 10.51 1.18 7.33
C LEU A 164 10.84 0.35 8.58
N THR A 165 11.24 -0.90 8.40
CA THR A 165 11.66 -1.77 9.50
C THR A 165 12.93 -1.22 10.15
N LEU A 166 13.91 -0.77 9.37
CA LEU A 166 15.13 -0.13 9.89
C LEU A 166 14.81 1.15 10.68
N ILE A 167 13.93 2.01 10.15
CA ILE A 167 13.48 3.22 10.86
C ILE A 167 12.80 2.86 12.17
N THR A 168 11.94 1.84 12.16
CA THR A 168 11.26 1.35 13.36
C THR A 168 12.27 0.85 14.39
N GLU A 169 13.23 0.03 13.98
CA GLU A 169 14.34 -0.48 14.80
C GLU A 169 15.21 0.63 15.42
N ILE A 170 15.48 1.70 14.67
CA ILE A 170 16.20 2.88 15.20
C ILE A 170 15.34 3.56 16.27
N LEU A 171 14.03 3.68 16.05
CA LEU A 171 13.13 4.34 16.98
C LEU A 171 12.92 3.53 18.28
N LEU A 172 12.93 2.19 18.18
CA LEU A 172 12.97 1.30 19.35
C LEU A 172 14.24 1.53 20.15
N ARG A 173 15.42 1.57 19.50
CA ARG A 173 16.70 1.80 20.18
C ARG A 173 16.81 3.19 20.79
N ALA A 174 16.16 4.19 20.20
CA ALA A 174 16.06 5.53 20.77
C ALA A 174 15.14 5.61 22.01
N GLY A 175 14.45 4.51 22.38
CA GLY A 175 13.55 4.46 23.54
C GLY A 175 12.19 5.13 23.30
N ALA A 176 11.89 5.51 22.07
CA ALA A 176 10.63 6.17 21.69
C ALA A 176 9.44 5.20 21.58
N LEU A 177 9.70 3.90 21.40
CA LEU A 177 8.72 2.82 21.42
C LEU A 177 9.16 1.72 22.39
N GLN A 178 8.25 1.28 23.27
CA GLN A 178 8.48 0.16 24.17
C GLN A 178 7.44 -0.94 23.88
N TYR A 179 7.93 -2.16 23.68
CA TYR A 179 7.11 -3.34 23.41
C TYR A 179 7.22 -4.33 24.58
N THR A 180 6.12 -5.00 24.89
CA THR A 180 6.03 -5.93 26.05
C THR A 180 6.40 -7.37 25.68
N HIS A 181 6.31 -7.72 24.40
CA HIS A 181 6.47 -9.08 23.90
C HIS A 181 7.89 -9.35 23.39
N SER A 182 8.29 -10.63 23.39
CA SER A 182 9.60 -11.13 22.95
C SER A 182 10.08 -10.46 21.65
N ASP A 183 11.33 -9.96 21.66
CA ASP A 183 11.99 -9.27 20.54
C ASP A 183 11.87 -10.03 19.20
N PHE A 184 11.74 -11.36 19.25
CA PHE A 184 11.62 -12.21 18.07
C PHE A 184 10.28 -12.05 17.33
N TYR A 185 9.19 -11.89 18.07
CA TYR A 185 7.84 -11.73 17.49
C TYR A 185 7.75 -10.43 16.70
N LEU A 186 8.28 -9.35 17.27
CA LEU A 186 8.26 -8.03 16.67
C LEU A 186 9.13 -7.98 15.41
N LYS A 187 10.34 -8.56 15.47
CA LYS A 187 11.25 -8.65 14.33
C LYS A 187 10.69 -9.42 13.14
N THR A 188 9.71 -10.29 13.37
CA THR A 188 9.05 -11.06 12.30
C THR A 188 7.78 -10.34 11.80
N CYS A 189 6.96 -9.78 12.69
CA CYS A 189 5.71 -9.13 12.31
C CYS A 189 5.90 -7.79 11.60
N VAL A 190 6.78 -6.92 12.11
CA VAL A 190 6.98 -5.58 11.57
C VAL A 190 7.36 -5.61 10.08
N PRO A 191 8.35 -6.41 9.63
CA PRO A 191 8.66 -6.47 8.21
C PRO A 191 7.52 -7.07 7.37
N CYS A 192 6.77 -8.06 7.85
CA CYS A 192 5.66 -8.62 7.06
C CYS A 192 4.47 -7.65 6.96
N LEU A 193 4.14 -6.92 8.03
CA LEU A 193 3.08 -5.91 8.01
C LEU A 193 3.45 -4.71 7.12
N THR A 194 4.69 -4.23 7.21
CA THR A 194 5.16 -3.14 6.35
C THR A 194 5.23 -3.56 4.89
N PHE A 195 5.63 -4.80 4.60
CA PHE A 195 5.63 -5.38 3.26
C PHE A 195 4.20 -5.48 2.68
N ALA A 196 3.26 -6.06 3.42
CA ALA A 196 1.88 -6.19 2.97
C ALA A 196 1.20 -4.81 2.77
N GLY A 197 1.48 -3.85 3.66
CA GLY A 197 1.00 -2.47 3.53
C GLY A 197 1.59 -1.73 2.33
N ALA A 198 2.86 -1.98 1.99
CA ALA A 198 3.49 -1.41 0.80
C ALA A 198 2.84 -1.92 -0.50
N ILE A 199 2.57 -3.23 -0.60
CA ILE A 199 1.87 -3.82 -1.75
C ILE A 199 0.48 -3.20 -1.92
N LEU A 200 -0.29 -3.06 -0.84
CA LEU A 200 -1.60 -2.41 -0.85
C LEU A 200 -1.54 -0.98 -1.41
N THR A 201 -0.57 -0.22 -0.94
CA THR A 201 -0.36 1.17 -1.36
C THR A 201 -0.03 1.26 -2.86
N ILE A 202 0.77 0.33 -3.37
CA ILE A 202 1.09 0.23 -4.81
C ILE A 202 -0.16 -0.11 -5.63
N GLN A 203 -0.98 -1.07 -5.19
CA GLN A 203 -2.22 -1.44 -5.89
C GLN A 203 -3.18 -0.24 -6.00
N ILE A 204 -3.32 0.53 -4.91
CA ILE A 204 -4.14 1.75 -4.90
C ILE A 204 -3.52 2.83 -5.80
N THR A 205 -2.18 2.96 -5.80
CA THR A 205 -1.48 3.87 -6.71
C THR A 205 -1.77 3.54 -8.17
N LYS A 206 -1.75 2.25 -8.54
CA LYS A 206 -2.09 1.78 -9.89
C LYS A 206 -3.52 2.14 -10.26
N LEU A 207 -4.48 1.86 -9.37
CA LEU A 207 -5.89 2.22 -9.58
C LEU A 207 -6.07 3.73 -9.79
N LEU A 208 -5.41 4.56 -8.98
CA LEU A 208 -5.48 6.03 -9.09
C LEU A 208 -4.71 6.59 -10.29
N SER A 209 -3.73 5.84 -10.81
CA SER A 209 -2.99 6.17 -12.01
C SER A 209 -3.70 5.78 -13.28
N HIS A 210 -4.60 4.79 -13.19
CA HIS A 210 -5.35 4.33 -14.32
C HIS A 210 -6.28 5.45 -14.79
N PRO A 211 -6.15 5.89 -16.05
CA PRO A 211 -6.89 7.04 -16.50
C PRO A 211 -8.35 6.67 -16.75
N THR A 212 -9.26 7.26 -15.97
CA THR A 212 -10.70 7.07 -16.13
C THR A 212 -11.15 7.73 -17.45
N VAL A 213 -11.76 6.94 -18.34
CA VAL A 213 -12.39 7.46 -19.56
C VAL A 213 -13.75 8.03 -19.16
N ILE A 214 -13.90 9.36 -19.20
CA ILE A 214 -15.12 10.01 -18.72
C ILE A 214 -16.11 10.28 -19.86
N THR A 215 -15.64 10.45 -21.10
CA THR A 215 -16.52 10.78 -22.23
C THR A 215 -15.91 10.37 -23.57
N THR A 216 -16.63 9.51 -24.30
CA THR A 216 -16.51 9.38 -25.75
C THR A 216 -17.38 10.46 -26.39
N ILE A 217 -16.77 11.53 -26.90
CA ILE A 217 -17.51 12.48 -27.73
C ILE A 217 -17.52 11.87 -29.14
N GLN A 218 -18.67 11.33 -29.55
CA GLN A 218 -18.93 11.03 -30.95
C GLN A 218 -19.23 12.36 -31.65
N ILE A 219 -18.29 12.82 -32.48
CA ILE A 219 -18.57 13.90 -33.41
C ILE A 219 -19.10 13.21 -34.66
N ASP A 220 -20.42 13.23 -34.84
CA ASP A 220 -21.02 12.84 -36.12
C ASP A 220 -20.60 13.89 -37.14
N SER A 221 -19.82 13.50 -38.14
CA SER A 221 -19.52 14.37 -39.27
C SER A 221 -20.70 14.38 -40.22
N GLU A 222 -21.76 15.13 -39.87
CA GLU A 222 -22.68 15.64 -40.87
C GLU A 222 -22.20 17.02 -41.32
N HIS A 223 -21.85 17.08 -42.62
CA HIS A 223 -21.44 18.22 -43.46
C HIS A 223 -19.94 18.42 -43.71
#